data_AF-A0AAN6QJS6-F1
#
_entry.id   AF-A0AAN6QJS6-F1
#
_cell.length_a   1.000
_cell.length_b   1.000
_cell.length_c   1.000
_cell.angle_alpha   90.00
_cell.angle_beta   90.00
_cell.angle_gamma   90.00
#
_symmetry.space_group_name_H-M   'P 1'
#
loop_
_entity.id
_entity.type
_entity.pdbx_description
1 polymer ?
#
loop_
_entity_poly.entity_id
_entity_poly.type
_entity_poly.pdbx_seq_one_letter_code
_entity_poly.pdbx_strand_id
1 'polypeptide(L)'
;MPRSSAQQPLATAPPPSISVSRLGLSAQDTASLQQHQQLAHAQQQQQRSPAASSHASSQGRLLLDPASLTLLSRHFDRVMGAIGQRLEQLNHATETATRAQYDRAGNALRVADAEIARFRAILQQIDDLEMELEKIGRIREIVRGFRARVEQMERRLG
;
A
#
# COMPACT_ATOMS: atom_id res chain seq x y z
N MET A 1 -20.82 4.31 -52.09
CA MET A 1 -19.69 3.52 -52.62
C MET A 1 -18.43 4.39 -52.55
N PRO A 2 -17.31 3.88 -52.01
CA PRO A 2 -16.13 4.63 -51.55
C PRO A 2 -14.96 4.62 -52.55
N ARG A 3 -13.87 5.35 -52.22
CA ARG A 3 -12.43 5.29 -52.64
C ARG A 3 -11.93 6.68 -53.06
N SER A 4 -10.75 7.20 -52.68
CA SER A 4 -9.65 6.74 -51.82
C SER A 4 -8.85 7.99 -51.44
N SER A 5 -8.66 8.24 -50.15
CA SER A 5 -7.71 9.24 -49.64
C SER A 5 -6.35 8.56 -49.45
N ALA A 6 -5.32 9.06 -50.13
CA ALA A 6 -3.95 8.60 -49.94
C ALA A 6 -3.47 8.96 -48.52
N GLN A 7 -3.15 7.94 -47.73
CA GLN A 7 -2.67 8.08 -46.35
C GLN A 7 -1.15 8.18 -46.33
N GLN A 8 -0.66 9.20 -45.65
CA GLN A 8 0.74 9.54 -45.43
C GLN A 8 1.53 8.40 -44.76
N PRO A 9 2.83 8.23 -45.06
CA PRO A 9 3.67 7.28 -44.35
C PRO A 9 3.87 7.73 -42.89
N LEU A 10 3.56 6.84 -41.94
CA LEU A 10 3.81 7.05 -40.52
C LEU A 10 5.30 7.30 -40.28
N ALA A 11 5.63 8.47 -39.74
CA ALA A 11 6.93 8.75 -39.17
C ALA A 11 7.20 7.78 -38.01
N THR A 12 8.23 6.96 -38.16
CA THR A 12 8.78 6.10 -37.11
C THR A 12 9.27 6.98 -35.96
N ALA A 13 8.65 6.84 -34.78
CA ALA A 13 9.10 7.47 -33.55
C ALA A 13 10.59 7.11 -33.29
N PRO A 14 11.44 8.06 -32.88
CA PRO A 14 12.81 7.74 -32.47
C PRO A 14 12.77 6.81 -31.24
N PRO A 15 13.72 5.85 -31.12
CA PRO A 15 13.75 4.91 -30.00
C PRO A 15 13.89 5.66 -28.66
N PRO A 16 13.36 5.11 -27.55
CA PRO A 16 13.41 5.76 -26.24
C PRO A 16 14.88 5.86 -25.76
N SER A 17 15.47 7.04 -25.86
CA SER A 17 16.75 7.34 -25.22
C SER A 17 16.51 7.55 -23.73
N ILE A 18 16.99 6.60 -22.91
CA ILE A 18 16.94 6.75 -21.46
C ILE A 18 17.92 7.86 -21.08
N SER A 19 17.42 8.92 -20.43
CA SER A 19 18.26 10.04 -20.00
C SER A 19 19.30 9.55 -18.98
N VAL A 20 20.55 9.97 -19.17
CA VAL A 20 21.70 9.66 -18.30
C VAL A 20 21.42 10.00 -16.82
N SER A 21 20.56 11.00 -16.56
CA SER A 21 20.10 11.39 -15.23
C SER A 21 19.21 10.35 -14.54
N ARG A 22 18.56 9.45 -15.31
CA ARG A 22 17.73 8.36 -14.78
C ARG A 22 18.54 7.09 -14.45
N LEU A 23 19.83 7.04 -14.81
CA LEU A 23 20.69 5.88 -14.58
C LEU A 23 21.29 5.82 -13.15
N GLY A 24 20.94 6.75 -12.24
CA GLY A 24 21.46 6.71 -10.87
C GLY A 24 23.00 6.84 -10.76
N LEU A 25 23.63 7.38 -11.80
CA LEU A 25 25.06 7.63 -11.88
C LEU A 25 25.43 8.87 -11.05
N SER A 26 26.63 8.88 -10.45
CA SER A 26 27.13 10.08 -9.79
C SER A 26 27.40 11.17 -10.84
N ALA A 27 27.34 12.45 -10.44
CA ALA A 27 27.55 13.57 -11.37
C ALA A 27 28.88 13.49 -12.15
N GLN A 28 29.90 12.88 -11.54
CA GLN A 28 31.21 12.63 -12.15
C GLN A 28 31.14 11.52 -13.20
N ASP A 29 30.42 10.43 -12.90
CA ASP A 29 30.22 9.32 -13.84
C ASP A 29 29.40 9.78 -15.05
N THR A 30 28.35 10.57 -14.84
CA THR A 30 27.56 11.14 -15.95
C THR A 30 28.38 12.06 -16.85
N ALA A 31 29.26 12.88 -16.26
CA ALA A 31 30.14 13.77 -17.00
C ALA A 31 31.17 12.98 -17.82
N SER A 32 31.77 11.94 -17.25
CA SER A 32 32.69 11.06 -17.99
C SER A 32 31.99 10.36 -19.14
N LEU A 33 30.74 9.90 -18.96
CA LEU A 33 29.97 9.20 -19.98
C LEU A 33 29.59 10.14 -21.13
N GLN A 34 29.23 11.39 -20.80
CA GLN A 34 28.93 12.43 -21.79
C GLN A 34 30.19 12.85 -22.58
N GLN A 35 31.33 12.98 -21.90
CA GLN A 35 32.62 13.28 -22.52
C GLN A 35 33.07 12.17 -23.48
N HIS A 36 32.88 10.90 -23.11
CA HIS A 36 33.21 9.76 -23.98
C HIS A 36 32.26 9.64 -25.17
N GLN A 37 30.97 9.91 -25.00
CA GLN A 37 30.05 10.01 -26.14
C GLN A 37 30.52 11.10 -27.11
N GLN A 38 30.88 12.28 -26.62
CA GLN A 38 31.42 13.35 -27.46
C GLN A 38 32.69 12.95 -28.22
N LEU A 39 33.61 12.22 -27.58
CA LEU A 39 34.83 11.71 -28.21
C LEU A 39 34.55 10.64 -29.28
N ALA A 40 33.61 9.73 -29.03
CA ALA A 40 33.18 8.71 -30.00
C ALA A 40 32.51 9.37 -31.23
N HIS A 41 31.65 10.36 -30.99
CA HIS A 41 31.04 11.17 -32.06
C HIS A 41 32.10 11.96 -32.85
N ALA A 42 33.13 12.51 -32.19
CA ALA A 42 34.21 13.26 -32.82
C ALA A 42 35.10 12.36 -33.71
N GLN A 43 35.44 11.14 -33.27
CA GLN A 43 36.20 10.18 -34.09
C GLN A 43 35.41 9.73 -35.33
N GLN A 44 34.08 9.59 -35.20
CA GLN A 44 33.18 9.29 -36.33
C GLN A 44 33.15 10.43 -37.36
N GLN A 45 33.34 11.68 -36.92
CA GLN A 45 33.31 12.85 -37.81
C GLN A 45 34.60 12.99 -38.63
N GLN A 46 35.72 12.46 -38.14
CA GLN A 46 37.02 12.48 -38.84
C GLN A 46 37.16 11.35 -39.87
N GLN A 47 36.32 10.32 -39.83
CA GLN A 47 36.25 9.24 -40.82
C GLN A 47 35.04 9.38 -41.76
N ARG A 48 34.78 10.60 -42.27
CA ARG A 48 33.78 10.81 -43.33
C ARG A 48 34.37 10.48 -44.70
N SER A 49 34.40 9.18 -45.05
CA SER A 49 34.39 8.74 -46.45
C SER A 49 32.98 8.28 -46.84
N PRO A 50 32.44 8.63 -48.03
CA PRO A 50 31.02 8.46 -48.33
C PRO A 50 30.61 7.02 -48.76
N ALA A 51 31.48 6.02 -48.60
CA ALA A 51 31.28 4.66 -49.14
C ALA A 51 31.09 3.56 -48.09
N ALA A 52 30.73 3.90 -46.85
CA ALA A 52 30.41 2.93 -45.80
C ALA A 52 29.07 3.25 -45.12
N SER A 53 28.00 3.29 -45.91
CA SER A 53 26.63 3.47 -45.43
C SER A 53 25.96 2.17 -44.91
N SER A 54 26.73 1.11 -44.68
CA SER A 54 26.25 -0.12 -44.02
C SER A 54 26.45 -0.08 -42.50
N HIS A 55 26.13 1.04 -41.86
CA HIS A 55 25.94 1.12 -40.40
C HIS A 55 24.49 1.48 -40.06
N ALA A 56 23.57 0.76 -40.70
CA ALA A 56 22.27 0.49 -40.13
C ALA A 56 22.45 -0.55 -39.01
N SER A 57 21.87 -0.30 -37.83
CA SER A 57 21.71 -1.28 -36.75
C SER A 57 22.88 -1.52 -35.79
N SER A 58 23.49 -0.46 -35.23
CA SER A 58 24.20 -0.57 -33.95
C SER A 58 23.87 0.55 -32.96
N GLN A 59 22.65 1.10 -33.05
CA GLN A 59 22.00 1.95 -32.03
C GLN A 59 21.64 1.16 -30.75
N GLY A 60 22.55 0.30 -30.31
CA GLY A 60 22.35 -0.77 -29.32
C GLY A 60 23.53 -1.73 -29.19
N ARG A 61 24.57 -1.61 -30.04
CA ARG A 61 25.83 -2.29 -29.81
C ARG A 61 26.71 -1.32 -29.03
N LEU A 62 26.62 -1.41 -27.70
CA LEU A 62 27.67 -0.92 -26.82
C LEU A 62 29.00 -1.41 -27.40
N LEU A 63 29.77 -0.51 -28.02
CA LEU A 63 31.18 -0.77 -28.25
C LEU A 63 31.74 -1.02 -26.85
N LEU A 64 32.08 -2.28 -26.58
CA LEU A 64 32.63 -2.76 -25.31
C LEU A 64 34.05 -2.21 -25.18
N ASP A 65 34.16 -0.89 -25.04
CA ASP A 65 35.40 -0.22 -24.65
C ASP A 65 35.65 -0.58 -23.18
N PRO A 66 36.84 -1.05 -22.79
CA PRO A 66 37.14 -1.46 -21.40
C PRO A 66 36.77 -0.42 -20.33
N ALA A 67 36.75 0.87 -20.67
CA ALA A 67 36.24 1.91 -19.78
C ALA A 67 34.72 1.80 -19.52
N SER A 68 33.91 1.51 -20.55
CA SER A 68 32.46 1.31 -20.43
C SER A 68 32.10 0.11 -19.55
N LEU A 69 32.87 -0.98 -19.64
CA LEU A 69 32.72 -2.15 -18.78
C LEU A 69 33.07 -1.84 -17.32
N THR A 70 34.11 -1.03 -17.09
CA THR A 70 34.50 -0.59 -15.75
C THR A 70 33.41 0.28 -15.12
N LEU A 71 32.77 1.17 -15.90
CA LEU A 71 31.67 2.00 -15.44
C LEU A 71 30.41 1.17 -15.13
N LEU A 72 30.10 0.17 -15.97
CA LEU A 72 28.99 -0.75 -15.73
C LEU A 72 29.21 -1.57 -14.44
N SER A 73 30.43 -2.03 -14.18
CA SER A 73 30.80 -2.73 -12.94
C SER A 73 30.52 -1.86 -11.72
N ARG A 74 31.02 -0.61 -11.71
CA ARG A 74 30.80 0.33 -10.60
C ARG A 74 29.33 0.66 -10.38
N HIS A 75 28.56 0.79 -11.46
CA HIS A 75 27.12 0.99 -11.38
C HIS A 75 26.44 -0.25 -10.76
N PHE A 76 26.81 -1.46 -11.20
CA PHE A 76 26.28 -2.70 -10.62
C PHE A 76 26.60 -2.80 -9.13
N ASP A 77 27.82 -2.50 -8.72
CA ASP A 77 28.22 -2.50 -7.30
C ASP A 77 27.40 -1.49 -6.47
N ARG A 78 27.17 -0.29 -7.00
CA ARG A 78 26.35 0.74 -6.35
C ARG A 78 24.88 0.31 -6.24
N VAL A 79 24.32 -0.29 -7.29
CA VAL A 79 22.94 -0.81 -7.28
C VAL A 79 22.80 -1.96 -6.28
N MET A 80 23.75 -2.90 -6.26
CA MET A 80 23.75 -4.00 -5.30
C MET A 80 23.86 -3.48 -3.86
N GLY A 81 24.72 -2.49 -3.62
CA GLY A 81 24.82 -1.82 -2.32
C GLY A 81 23.51 -1.13 -1.91
N ALA A 82 22.87 -0.40 -2.82
CA ALA A 82 21.60 0.28 -2.58
C ALA A 82 20.44 -0.71 -2.32
N ILE A 83 20.42 -1.85 -3.05
CA ILE A 83 19.45 -2.93 -2.82
C ILE A 83 19.66 -3.53 -1.42
N GLY A 84 20.91 -3.80 -1.03
CA GLY A 84 21.25 -4.31 0.31
C GLY A 84 20.72 -3.39 1.42
N GLN A 85 21.03 -2.09 1.35
CA GLN A 85 20.54 -1.10 2.31
C GLN A 85 19.01 -1.02 2.34
N ARG A 86 18.35 -1.11 1.18
CA ARG A 86 16.89 -1.03 1.10
C ARG A 86 16.21 -2.27 1.64
N LEU A 87 16.82 -3.45 1.48
CA LEU A 87 16.35 -4.69 2.09
C LEU A 87 16.44 -4.62 3.62
N GLU A 88 17.54 -4.11 4.18
CA GLU A 88 17.69 -3.91 5.62
C GLU A 88 16.63 -2.94 6.17
N GLN A 89 16.44 -1.80 5.50
CA GLN A 89 15.40 -0.83 5.87
C GLN A 89 14.00 -1.44 5.81
N LEU A 90 13.69 -2.20 4.76
CA LEU A 90 12.39 -2.85 4.60
C LEU A 90 12.17 -3.91 5.69
N ASN A 91 13.20 -4.68 6.03
CA ASN A 91 13.12 -5.68 7.09
C ASN A 91 12.83 -5.02 8.44
N HIS A 92 13.57 -3.97 8.79
CA HIS A 92 13.35 -3.21 10.03
C HIS A 92 11.98 -2.54 10.08
N ALA A 93 11.54 -1.95 8.97
CA ALA A 93 10.21 -1.34 8.85
C ALA A 93 9.10 -2.40 9.00
N THR A 94 9.28 -3.59 8.42
CA THR A 94 8.34 -4.70 8.52
C THR A 94 8.25 -5.20 9.96
N GLU A 95 9.39 -5.44 10.60
CA GLU A 95 9.45 -5.87 12.01
C GLU A 95 8.74 -4.87 12.93
N THR A 96 9.00 -3.58 12.73
CA THR A 96 8.36 -2.51 13.50
C THR A 96 6.85 -2.45 13.25
N ALA A 97 6.43 -2.55 11.99
CA ALA A 97 5.02 -2.57 11.62
C ALA A 97 4.29 -3.79 12.21
N THR A 98 4.90 -4.97 12.18
CA THR A 98 4.35 -6.20 12.77
C THR A 98 4.19 -6.05 14.28
N ARG A 99 5.20 -5.53 14.99
CA ARG A 99 5.10 -5.24 16.43
C ARG A 99 3.98 -4.26 16.75
N ALA A 100 3.95 -3.12 16.07
CA ALA A 100 2.91 -2.11 16.28
C ALA A 100 1.49 -2.61 15.93
N GLN A 101 1.38 -3.54 14.98
CA GLN A 101 0.10 -4.19 14.65
C GLN A 101 -0.31 -5.18 15.74
N TYR A 102 0.64 -5.95 16.28
CA TYR A 102 0.40 -6.88 17.38
C TYR A 102 -0.08 -6.15 18.64
N ASP A 103 0.58 -5.04 19.01
CA ASP A 103 0.21 -4.22 20.16
C ASP A 103 -1.17 -3.59 20.00
N ARG A 104 -1.49 -3.08 18.80
CA ARG A 104 -2.82 -2.52 18.50
C ARG A 104 -3.91 -3.58 18.59
N ALA A 105 -3.67 -4.78 18.04
CA ALA A 105 -4.61 -5.89 18.11
C ALA A 105 -4.83 -6.34 19.57
N GLY A 106 -3.75 -6.46 20.35
CA GLY A 106 -3.83 -6.83 21.78
C GLY A 106 -4.63 -5.82 22.61
N ASN A 107 -4.40 -4.51 22.40
CA ASN A 107 -5.16 -3.46 23.07
C ASN A 107 -6.64 -3.48 22.68
N ALA A 108 -6.95 -3.66 21.40
CA ALA A 108 -8.33 -3.76 20.93
C ALA A 108 -9.06 -4.96 21.53
N LEU A 109 -8.39 -6.11 21.63
CA LEU A 109 -8.93 -7.32 22.23
C LEU A 109 -9.28 -7.11 23.71
N ARG A 110 -8.36 -6.51 24.48
CA ARG A 110 -8.57 -6.21 25.90
C ARG A 110 -9.74 -5.25 26.13
N VAL A 111 -9.89 -4.25 25.26
CA VAL A 111 -11.04 -3.32 25.31
C VAL A 111 -12.33 -4.07 24.99
N ALA A 112 -12.33 -4.93 23.97
CA ALA A 112 -13.49 -5.74 23.63
C ALA A 112 -13.90 -6.67 24.78
N ASP A 113 -12.95 -7.33 25.44
CA ASP A 113 -13.21 -8.20 26.59
C ASP A 113 -13.87 -7.43 27.76
N ALA A 114 -13.39 -6.22 28.04
CA ALA A 114 -13.98 -5.36 29.07
C ALA A 114 -15.43 -4.98 28.73
N GLU A 115 -15.70 -4.65 27.47
CA GLU A 115 -17.05 -4.30 27.04
C GLU A 115 -17.98 -5.54 27.02
N ILE A 116 -17.48 -6.72 26.64
CA ILE A 116 -18.23 -7.98 26.73
C ILE A 116 -18.62 -8.27 28.19
N ALA A 117 -17.69 -8.11 29.13
CA ALA A 117 -17.96 -8.29 30.55
C ALA A 117 -19.03 -7.31 31.05
N ARG A 118 -18.94 -6.05 30.62
CA ARG A 118 -19.94 -5.03 30.92
C ARG A 118 -21.31 -5.38 30.36
N PHE A 119 -21.41 -5.82 29.10
CA PHE A 119 -22.68 -6.23 28.52
C PHE A 119 -23.29 -7.43 29.23
N ARG A 120 -22.48 -8.43 29.61
CA ARG A 120 -22.95 -9.56 30.42
C ARG A 120 -23.52 -9.11 31.77
N ALA A 121 -22.86 -8.15 32.43
CA ALA A 121 -23.37 -7.59 33.68
C ALA A 121 -24.69 -6.84 33.48
N ILE A 122 -24.84 -6.08 32.39
CA ILE A 122 -26.09 -5.39 32.05
C ILE A 122 -27.21 -6.39 31.79
N LEU A 123 -26.95 -7.48 31.04
CA LEU A 123 -27.94 -8.51 30.78
C LEU A 123 -28.41 -9.16 32.09
N GLN A 124 -27.50 -9.49 33.01
CA GLN A 124 -27.86 -10.01 34.32
C GLN A 124 -28.74 -9.02 35.10
N GLN A 125 -28.42 -7.72 35.07
CA GLN A 125 -29.25 -6.70 35.72
C GLN A 125 -30.65 -6.59 35.11
N ILE A 126 -30.78 -6.79 33.80
CA ILE A 126 -32.08 -6.83 33.13
C ILE A 126 -32.90 -8.02 33.63
N ASP A 127 -32.31 -9.21 33.66
CA ASP A 127 -32.97 -10.43 34.15
C ASP A 127 -33.41 -10.28 35.61
N ASP A 128 -32.57 -9.66 36.45
CA ASP A 128 -32.91 -9.37 37.85
C ASP A 128 -34.09 -8.38 37.96
N LEU A 129 -34.13 -7.34 37.12
CA LEU A 129 -35.25 -6.40 37.07
C LEU A 129 -36.54 -7.05 36.58
N GLU A 130 -36.47 -7.99 35.63
CA GLU A 130 -37.63 -8.74 35.18
C GLU A 130 -38.23 -9.58 36.31
N MET A 131 -37.40 -10.25 37.12
CA MET A 131 -37.85 -10.96 38.32
C MET A 131 -38.52 -10.01 39.34
N GLU A 132 -37.97 -8.82 39.57
CA GLU A 132 -38.56 -7.83 40.46
C GLU A 132 -39.92 -7.31 39.92
N LEU A 133 -40.05 -7.12 38.62
CA LEU A 133 -41.32 -6.73 37.99
C LEU A 133 -42.39 -7.82 38.14
N GLU A 134 -42.01 -9.10 38.03
CA GLU A 134 -42.92 -10.22 38.28
C GLU A 134 -43.44 -10.21 39.73
N LYS A 135 -42.55 -9.98 40.71
CA LYS A 135 -42.93 -9.84 42.13
C LYS A 135 -43.94 -8.71 42.32
N ILE A 136 -43.72 -7.55 41.70
CA ILE A 136 -44.64 -6.42 41.74
C ILE A 136 -46.00 -6.80 41.14
N GLY A 137 -46.01 -7.56 40.04
CA GLY A 137 -47.22 -8.12 39.43
C GLY A 137 -48.01 -8.97 40.41
N ARG A 138 -47.34 -9.90 41.11
CA ARG A 138 -47.99 -10.73 42.16
C ARG A 138 -48.56 -9.88 43.30
N ILE A 139 -47.83 -8.88 43.78
CA ILE A 139 -48.31 -7.97 44.83
C ILE A 139 -49.59 -7.24 44.37
N ARG A 140 -49.61 -6.77 43.12
CA ARG A 140 -50.78 -6.10 42.54
C ARG A 140 -52.02 -7.01 42.58
N GLU A 141 -51.89 -8.28 42.23
CA GLU A 141 -53.00 -9.24 42.28
C GLU A 141 -53.47 -9.49 43.72
N ILE A 142 -52.55 -9.58 44.68
CA ILE A 142 -52.89 -9.70 46.10
C ILE A 142 -53.69 -8.47 46.58
N VAL A 143 -53.25 -7.25 46.23
CA VAL A 143 -53.93 -6.00 46.59
C VAL A 143 -55.32 -5.92 45.95
N ARG A 144 -55.47 -6.34 44.67
CA ARG A 144 -56.78 -6.46 44.01
C ARG A 144 -57.71 -7.41 44.77
N GLY A 145 -57.18 -8.56 45.21
CA GLY A 145 -57.93 -9.52 46.01
C GLY A 145 -58.36 -8.97 47.38
N PHE A 146 -57.50 -8.20 48.06
CA PHE A 146 -57.88 -7.51 49.30
C PHE A 146 -58.98 -6.48 49.08
N ARG A 147 -58.85 -5.65 48.04
CA ARG A 147 -59.87 -4.65 47.68
C ARG A 147 -61.24 -5.29 47.44
N ALA A 148 -61.30 -6.37 46.66
CA ALA A 148 -62.55 -7.08 46.40
C ALA A 148 -63.21 -7.64 47.67
N ARG A 149 -62.41 -8.16 48.62
CA ARG A 149 -62.93 -8.63 49.92
C ARG A 149 -63.48 -7.49 50.77
N VAL A 150 -62.83 -6.33 50.79
CA VAL A 150 -63.31 -5.14 51.50
C VAL A 150 -64.64 -4.67 50.91
N GLU A 151 -64.71 -4.53 49.58
CA GLU A 151 -65.95 -4.13 48.88
C GLU A 151 -67.10 -5.12 49.11
N GLN A 152 -66.80 -6.43 49.24
CA GLN A 152 -67.82 -7.42 49.58
C GLN A 152 -68.29 -7.29 51.03
N MET A 153 -67.37 -7.00 51.96
CA MET A 153 -67.70 -6.81 53.38
C MET A 153 -68.55 -5.56 53.59
N GLU A 154 -68.20 -4.44 52.94
CA GLU A 154 -68.97 -3.20 52.98
C GLU A 154 -70.42 -3.41 52.53
N ARG A 155 -70.64 -4.16 51.44
CA ARG A 155 -71.98 -4.51 50.95
C ARG A 155 -72.80 -5.40 51.89
N ARG A 156 -72.15 -6.07 52.84
CA ARG A 156 -72.82 -6.94 53.83
C ARG A 156 -73.09 -6.22 55.15
N LEU A 157 -72.36 -5.14 55.43
CA LEU A 157 -72.43 -4.37 56.69
C LEU A 157 -73.24 -3.07 56.54
N GLY A 158 -73.25 -2.48 55.34
CA GLY A 158 -74.18 -1.40 54.97
C GLY A 158 -75.49 -1.95 54.45
#